data_AF-A0A537AJ70-F1
#
_entry.id   AF-A0A537AJ70-F1
#
_cell.length_a   1.000
_cell.length_b   1.000
_cell.length_c   1.000
_cell.angle_alpha   90.00
_cell.angle_beta   90.00
_cell.angle_gamma   90.00
#
_symmetry.space_group_name_H-M   'P 1'
#
loop_
_entity.id
_entity.type
_entity.pdbx_description
1 polymer ?
#
loop_
_entity_poly.entity_id
_entity_poly.type
_entity_poly.pdbx_seq_one_letter_code
_entity_poly.pdbx_strand_id
1 'polypeptide(L)'
;MRRALVLLSLISGCATAPQMTQTRAPLEPIAWPADSPALELAVLNRVSWGANRSSFADIARLGTGRWLDAQLRPAASRLPAEAQATIDAMTISRRPIGELAAELERQRRAFQNAGAEERKAERQAYQESLARLAREAQTRMLLRALYSSNQLE
;
A
#
# COMPACT_ATOMS: atom_id res chain seq x y z
N MET A 1 61.31 -24.37 17.04
CA MET A 1 60.18 -25.17 17.57
C MET A 1 59.45 -24.36 18.64
N ARG A 2 58.17 -24.03 18.43
CA ARG A 2 57.13 -23.61 19.41
C ARG A 2 55.97 -23.00 18.57
N ARG A 3 55.16 -23.86 17.96
CA ARG A 3 53.81 -24.30 18.40
C ARG A 3 52.82 -23.12 18.53
N ALA A 4 51.94 -23.08 17.52
CA ALA A 4 50.76 -22.25 17.39
C ALA A 4 49.76 -22.50 18.52
N LEU A 5 49.01 -21.46 18.89
CA LEU A 5 47.72 -21.58 19.56
C LEU A 5 46.76 -20.61 18.88
N VAL A 6 46.03 -21.15 17.92
CA VAL A 6 44.87 -20.54 17.29
C VAL A 6 43.75 -20.61 18.32
N LEU A 7 43.33 -19.47 18.89
CA LEU A 7 42.11 -19.40 19.67
C LEU A 7 40.93 -19.36 18.71
N LEU A 8 40.26 -20.51 18.61
CA LEU A 8 39.01 -20.72 17.89
C LEU A 8 37.87 -20.12 18.75
N SER A 9 37.45 -18.89 18.46
CA SER A 9 36.28 -18.29 19.10
C SER A 9 35.00 -18.91 18.52
N LEU A 10 34.45 -19.87 19.27
CA LEU A 10 33.12 -20.45 19.05
C LEU A 10 32.05 -19.37 19.28
N ILE A 11 31.46 -18.86 18.20
CA ILE A 11 30.24 -18.05 18.25
C ILE A 11 29.07 -19.04 18.34
N SER A 12 28.76 -19.48 19.56
CA SER A 12 27.56 -20.27 19.84
C SER A 12 26.67 -19.46 20.79
N GLY A 13 25.44 -19.18 20.34
CA GLY A 13 24.43 -18.55 21.17
C GLY A 13 23.37 -17.84 20.36
N CYS A 14 22.58 -18.58 19.59
CA CYS A 14 21.23 -18.12 19.25
C CYS A 14 20.49 -17.96 20.58
N ALA A 15 20.24 -16.72 20.99
CA ALA A 15 19.38 -16.43 22.14
C ALA A 15 17.94 -16.82 21.76
N THR A 16 17.56 -18.05 22.07
CA THR A 16 16.14 -18.42 22.21
C THR A 16 15.67 -17.70 23.47
N ALA A 17 15.13 -16.49 23.32
CA ALA A 17 14.40 -15.85 24.39
C ALA A 17 13.22 -16.76 24.75
N PRO A 18 13.03 -17.12 26.03
CA PRO A 18 11.84 -17.84 26.43
C PRO A 18 10.64 -16.96 26.07
N GLN A 19 9.76 -17.48 25.20
CA GLN A 19 8.43 -16.92 25.03
C GLN A 19 7.75 -17.01 26.39
N MET A 20 7.82 -15.92 27.16
CA MET A 20 6.86 -15.71 28.23
C MET A 20 5.49 -15.77 27.56
N THR A 21 4.79 -16.88 27.74
CA THR A 21 3.33 -16.94 27.62
C THR A 21 2.79 -15.95 28.64
N GLN A 22 2.71 -14.68 28.24
CA GLN A 22 1.82 -13.72 28.87
C GLN A 22 0.43 -14.27 28.65
N THR A 23 -0.12 -14.90 29.68
CA THR A 23 -1.56 -15.05 29.82
C THR A 23 -2.12 -13.64 29.78
N ARG A 24 -2.54 -13.21 28.58
CA ARG A 24 -3.17 -11.92 28.38
C ARG A 24 -4.43 -11.95 29.24
N ALA A 25 -4.47 -11.13 30.29
CA ALA A 25 -5.67 -10.98 31.08
C ALA A 25 -6.85 -10.70 30.13
N PRO A 26 -8.05 -11.27 30.38
CA PRO A 26 -9.21 -10.99 29.56
C PRO A 26 -9.36 -9.48 29.44
N LEU A 27 -9.35 -8.96 28.21
CA LEU A 27 -9.57 -7.54 27.97
C LEU A 27 -11.00 -7.24 28.42
N GLU A 28 -11.16 -6.30 29.35
CA GLU A 28 -12.51 -5.85 29.71
C GLU A 28 -13.20 -5.29 28.45
N PRO A 29 -14.46 -5.67 28.18
CA PRO A 29 -15.18 -5.16 27.03
C PRO A 29 -15.29 -3.64 27.14
N ILE A 30 -14.81 -2.92 26.13
CA ILE A 30 -15.02 -1.47 26.03
C ILE A 30 -16.50 -1.24 25.74
N ALA A 31 -17.19 -0.52 26.61
CA ALA A 31 -18.57 -0.11 26.38
C ALA A 31 -18.61 0.88 25.20
N TRP A 32 -19.20 0.46 24.08
CA TRP A 32 -19.36 1.34 22.93
C TRP A 32 -20.44 2.39 23.22
N PRO A 33 -20.18 3.68 22.97
CA PRO A 33 -21.21 4.71 23.14
C PRO A 33 -22.39 4.46 22.21
N ALA A 34 -23.59 4.84 22.66
CA ALA A 34 -24.78 4.79 21.82
C ALA A 34 -24.63 5.73 20.61
N ASP A 35 -25.19 5.32 19.48
CA ASP A 35 -25.20 6.15 18.28
C ASP A 35 -25.96 7.45 18.55
N SER A 36 -25.36 8.57 18.14
CA SER A 36 -25.96 9.90 18.22
C SER A 36 -25.39 10.79 17.11
N PRO A 37 -26.14 11.80 16.64
CA PRO A 37 -25.64 12.72 15.62
C PRO A 37 -24.30 13.39 15.96
N ALA A 38 -24.07 13.67 17.25
CA ALA A 38 -22.82 14.26 17.71
C ALA A 38 -21.64 13.27 17.62
N LEU A 39 -21.86 12.01 18.03
CA LEU A 39 -20.86 10.96 17.89
C LEU A 39 -20.53 10.69 16.42
N GLU A 40 -21.56 10.58 15.58
CA GLU A 40 -21.44 10.36 14.15
C GLU A 40 -20.59 11.44 13.47
N LEU A 41 -20.89 12.73 13.73
CA LEU A 41 -20.09 13.84 13.23
C LEU A 41 -18.64 13.81 13.74
N ALA A 42 -18.43 13.49 15.02
CA ALA A 42 -17.10 13.42 15.60
C ALA A 42 -16.25 12.30 14.97
N VAL A 43 -16.86 11.12 14.78
CA VAL A 43 -16.21 9.98 14.12
C VAL A 43 -15.91 10.30 12.66
N LEU A 44 -16.87 10.86 11.92
CA LEU A 44 -16.64 11.28 10.53
C LEU A 44 -15.48 12.27 10.42
N ASN A 45 -15.44 13.31 11.26
CA ASN A 45 -14.33 14.28 11.25
C ASN A 45 -12.99 13.68 11.65
N ARG A 46 -12.97 12.57 12.39
CA ARG A 46 -11.73 11.90 12.80
C ARG A 46 -11.22 10.92 11.75
N VAL A 47 -12.13 10.18 11.13
CA VAL A 47 -11.81 9.05 10.25
C VAL A 47 -11.77 9.44 8.78
N SER A 48 -12.48 10.51 8.41
CA SER A 48 -12.51 11.05 7.05
C SER A 48 -11.93 12.46 6.99
N TRP A 49 -11.87 13.04 5.80
CA TRP A 49 -11.48 14.44 5.54
C TRP A 49 -12.48 15.50 6.04
N GLY A 50 -13.45 15.10 6.87
CA GLY A 50 -14.52 15.95 7.38
C GLY A 50 -15.90 15.42 7.01
N ALA A 51 -16.84 15.60 7.93
CA ALA A 51 -18.24 15.23 7.71
C ALA A 51 -18.85 16.03 6.55
N ASN A 52 -19.51 15.34 5.64
CA ASN A 52 -20.31 15.95 4.58
C ASN A 52 -21.70 15.29 4.56
N ARG A 53 -22.61 15.81 3.73
CA ARG A 53 -24.01 15.33 3.69
C ARG A 53 -24.11 13.84 3.36
N SER A 54 -23.30 13.35 2.43
CA SER A 54 -23.32 11.94 2.01
C SER A 54 -22.77 11.03 3.11
N SER A 55 -21.61 11.37 3.70
CA SER A 55 -21.00 10.55 4.75
C SER A 55 -21.83 10.55 6.03
N PHE A 56 -22.49 11.67 6.35
CA PHE A 56 -23.44 11.74 7.46
C PHE A 56 -24.68 10.88 7.24
N ALA A 57 -25.26 10.91 6.03
CA ALA A 57 -26.39 10.05 5.70
C ALA A 57 -26.03 8.55 5.78
N ASP A 58 -24.80 8.19 5.38
CA ASP A 58 -24.34 6.80 5.43
C ASP A 58 -24.10 6.30 6.85
N ILE A 59 -23.42 7.08 7.70
CA ILE A 59 -23.17 6.66 9.08
C ILE A 59 -24.47 6.60 9.89
N ALA A 60 -25.39 7.54 9.70
CA ALA A 60 -26.70 7.53 10.37
C ALA A 60 -27.57 6.33 9.95
N ARG A 61 -27.43 5.87 8.70
CA ARG A 61 -28.15 4.69 8.19
C ARG A 61 -27.55 3.37 8.68
N LEU A 62 -26.22 3.30 8.80
CA LEU A 62 -25.51 2.06 9.14
C LEU A 62 -25.28 1.88 10.65
N GLY A 63 -25.27 2.98 11.41
CA GLY A 63 -24.74 3.04 12.77
C GLY A 63 -23.21 3.12 12.77
N THR A 64 -22.64 3.78 13.79
CA THR A 64 -21.21 4.12 13.85
C THR A 64 -20.31 2.89 13.75
N GLY A 65 -20.65 1.82 14.49
CA GLY A 65 -19.83 0.62 14.54
C GLY A 65 -19.75 -0.14 13.21
N ARG A 66 -20.89 -0.32 12.54
CA ARG A 66 -20.92 -0.99 11.22
C ARG A 66 -20.31 -0.12 10.13
N TRP A 67 -20.50 1.20 10.22
CA TRP A 67 -19.84 2.13 9.31
C TRP A 67 -18.32 2.05 9.43
N LEU A 68 -17.76 2.03 10.65
CA LEU A 68 -16.33 1.85 10.89
C LEU A 68 -15.80 0.49 10.41
N ASP A 69 -16.52 -0.60 10.67
CA ASP A 69 -16.15 -1.93 10.17
C ASP A 69 -16.11 -1.96 8.63
N ALA A 70 -17.02 -1.22 7.97
CA ALA A 70 -17.01 -1.07 6.52
C ALA A 70 -15.79 -0.26 6.02
N GLN A 71 -15.32 0.75 6.76
CA GLN A 71 -14.11 1.51 6.41
C GLN A 71 -12.84 0.64 6.44
N LEU A 72 -12.82 -0.42 7.25
CA LEU A 72 -11.69 -1.35 7.37
C LEU A 72 -11.77 -2.53 6.40
N ARG A 73 -12.87 -2.64 5.63
CA ARG A 73 -13.11 -3.74 4.69
C ARG A 73 -13.32 -3.17 3.29
N PRO A 74 -12.25 -3.13 2.47
CA PRO A 74 -12.35 -2.67 1.09
C PRO A 74 -13.37 -3.46 0.30
N ALA A 75 -14.47 -2.80 -0.06
CA ALA A 75 -15.28 -3.21 -1.19
C ALA A 75 -14.69 -2.56 -2.44
N ALA A 76 -14.71 -3.25 -3.57
CA ALA A 76 -14.35 -2.64 -4.85
C ALA A 76 -15.32 -1.47 -5.12
N SER A 77 -14.88 -0.24 -4.82
CA SER A 77 -15.66 0.96 -5.12
C SER A 77 -15.88 1.04 -6.62
N ARG A 78 -17.15 1.20 -7.03
CA ARG A 78 -17.50 1.33 -8.45
C ARG A 78 -16.99 2.68 -8.95
N LEU A 79 -15.88 2.65 -9.68
CA LEU A 79 -15.35 3.82 -10.35
C LEU A 79 -16.34 4.32 -11.43
N PRO A 80 -16.45 5.63 -11.66
CA PRO A 80 -17.13 6.15 -12.85
C PRO A 80 -16.54 5.53 -14.12
N ALA A 81 -17.37 5.31 -15.13
CA ALA A 81 -16.97 4.60 -16.35
C ALA A 81 -15.74 5.23 -17.02
N GLU A 82 -15.66 6.56 -17.04
CA GLU A 82 -14.51 7.29 -17.59
C GLU A 82 -13.21 7.06 -16.80
N ALA A 83 -13.29 7.09 -15.47
CA ALA A 83 -12.14 6.82 -14.60
C ALA A 83 -11.66 5.37 -14.74
N GLN A 84 -12.59 4.42 -14.85
CA GLN A 84 -12.27 3.02 -15.08
C GLN A 84 -11.61 2.81 -16.46
N ALA A 85 -12.17 3.40 -17.52
CA ALA A 85 -11.59 3.33 -18.87
C ALA A 85 -10.17 3.93 -18.92
N THR A 86 -9.92 5.00 -18.17
CA THR A 86 -8.58 5.59 -18.03
C THR A 86 -7.59 4.61 -17.39
N ILE A 87 -8.00 3.91 -16.32
CA ILE A 87 -7.17 2.88 -15.67
C ILE A 87 -6.94 1.70 -16.61
N ASP A 88 -7.96 1.24 -17.34
CA ASP A 88 -7.88 0.09 -18.24
C ASP A 88 -6.97 0.36 -19.44
N ALA A 89 -6.86 1.63 -19.87
CA ALA A 89 -5.92 2.06 -20.91
C ALA A 89 -4.46 2.07 -20.45
N MET A 90 -4.16 2.00 -19.14
CA MET A 90 -2.78 2.04 -18.66
C MET A 90 -1.99 0.78 -19.02
N THR A 91 -0.68 0.93 -19.20
CA THR A 91 0.22 -0.20 -19.45
C THR A 91 0.25 -1.16 -18.27
N ILE A 92 0.29 -0.62 -17.04
CA ILE A 92 0.26 -1.41 -15.79
C ILE A 92 -1.02 -2.22 -15.59
N SER A 93 -2.10 -1.92 -16.32
CA SER A 93 -3.38 -2.64 -16.26
C SER A 93 -3.49 -3.73 -17.32
N ARG A 94 -2.77 -3.58 -18.44
CA ARG A 94 -2.86 -4.48 -19.60
C ARG A 94 -1.74 -5.51 -19.65
N ARG A 95 -0.61 -5.24 -19.00
CA ARG A 95 0.58 -6.09 -19.06
C ARG A 95 0.91 -6.68 -17.69
N PRO A 96 1.21 -7.99 -17.62
CA PRO A 96 1.68 -8.62 -16.39
C PRO A 96 2.94 -7.95 -15.85
N ILE A 97 3.03 -7.81 -14.52
CA ILE A 97 4.18 -7.17 -13.87
C ILE A 97 5.52 -7.87 -14.19
N GLY A 98 5.49 -9.20 -14.37
CA GLY A 98 6.67 -9.97 -14.75
C GLY A 98 7.24 -9.57 -16.11
N GLU A 99 6.39 -9.27 -17.09
CA GLU A 99 6.83 -8.81 -18.41
C GLU A 99 7.41 -7.40 -18.37
N LEU A 100 6.79 -6.50 -17.59
CA LEU A 100 7.28 -5.15 -17.38
C LEU A 100 8.64 -5.14 -16.69
N ALA A 101 8.80 -5.96 -15.65
CA ALA A 101 10.07 -6.12 -14.94
C ALA A 101 11.17 -6.68 -15.86
N ALA A 102 10.85 -7.71 -16.65
CA ALA A 102 11.79 -8.27 -17.61
C ALA A 102 12.20 -7.26 -18.70
N GLU A 103 11.28 -6.42 -19.16
CA GLU A 103 11.58 -5.35 -20.11
C GLU A 103 12.51 -4.28 -19.52
N LEU A 104 12.21 -3.80 -18.32
CA LEU A 104 13.05 -2.84 -17.62
C LEU A 104 14.46 -3.39 -17.38
N GLU A 105 14.59 -4.67 -17.04
CA GLU A 105 15.90 -5.32 -16.89
C GLU A 105 16.66 -5.45 -18.21
N ARG A 106 15.98 -5.73 -19.33
CA ARG A 106 16.60 -5.71 -20.67
C ARG A 106 17.10 -4.32 -21.03
N GLN A 107 16.29 -3.28 -20.86
CA GLN A 107 16.68 -1.89 -21.11
C GLN A 107 17.86 -1.48 -20.20
N ARG A 108 17.83 -1.93 -18.94
CA ARG A 108 18.92 -1.69 -17.99
C ARG A 108 20.23 -2.30 -18.45
N ARG A 109 20.21 -3.51 -19.01
CA ARG A 109 21.40 -4.16 -19.58
C ARG A 109 21.84 -3.50 -20.88
N ALA A 110 20.90 -3.07 -21.72
CA ALA A 110 21.19 -2.40 -22.98
C ALA A 110 22.05 -1.14 -22.74
N PHE A 111 21.65 -0.22 -21.86
CA PHE A 111 22.46 0.98 -21.63
C PHE A 111 23.79 0.69 -20.90
N GLN A 112 23.88 -0.38 -20.10
CA GLN A 112 25.13 -0.79 -19.45
C GLN A 112 26.14 -1.33 -20.46
N ASN A 113 25.66 -2.07 -21.46
CA ASN A 113 26.48 -2.70 -22.49
C ASN A 113 26.67 -1.81 -23.73
N ALA A 114 25.91 -0.72 -23.85
CA ALA A 114 25.99 0.21 -24.97
C ALA A 114 27.36 0.91 -25.07
N GLY A 115 27.76 1.19 -26.32
CA GLY A 115 28.91 2.04 -26.63
C GLY A 115 28.71 3.47 -26.13
N ALA A 116 29.79 4.27 -26.13
CA ALA A 116 29.76 5.63 -25.58
C ALA A 116 28.68 6.52 -26.24
N GLU A 117 28.51 6.42 -27.56
CA GLU A 117 27.55 7.20 -28.34
C GLU A 117 26.09 6.83 -28.02
N GLU A 118 25.78 5.53 -27.93
CA GLU A 118 24.41 5.03 -27.77
C GLU A 118 23.92 5.04 -26.32
N ARG A 119 24.85 4.98 -25.36
CA ARG A 119 24.54 4.84 -23.92
C ARG A 119 23.61 5.93 -23.39
N LYS A 120 23.70 7.15 -23.92
CA LYS A 120 22.83 8.25 -23.50
C LYS A 120 21.38 7.99 -23.92
N ALA A 121 21.16 7.61 -25.17
CA ALA A 121 19.84 7.32 -25.71
C ALA A 121 19.18 6.13 -25.00
N GLU A 122 19.93 5.04 -24.83
CA GLU A 122 19.44 3.83 -24.14
C GLU A 122 19.09 4.11 -22.66
N ARG A 123 19.92 4.91 -21.97
CA ARG A 123 19.63 5.34 -20.60
C ARG A 123 18.37 6.19 -20.56
N GLN A 124 18.18 7.09 -21.52
CA GLN A 124 17.00 7.93 -21.58
C GLN A 124 15.74 7.09 -21.79
N ALA A 125 15.74 6.13 -22.72
CA ALA A 125 14.61 5.23 -22.95
C ALA A 125 14.23 4.43 -21.69
N TYR A 126 15.22 3.96 -20.93
CA TYR A 126 15.01 3.31 -19.63
C TYR A 126 14.34 4.25 -18.61
N GLN A 127 14.83 5.49 -18.49
CA GLN A 127 14.25 6.48 -17.57
C GLN A 127 12.82 6.88 -17.95
N GLU A 128 12.54 7.02 -19.25
CA GLU A 128 11.20 7.31 -19.76
C GLU A 128 10.23 6.18 -19.43
N SER A 129 10.67 4.92 -19.57
CA SER A 129 9.88 3.75 -19.20
C SER A 129 9.56 3.73 -17.70
N LEU A 130 10.55 3.96 -16.83
CA LEU A 130 10.33 4.07 -15.38
C LEU A 130 9.35 5.20 -15.04
N ALA A 131 9.58 6.39 -15.59
CA ALA A 131 8.77 7.56 -15.30
C ALA A 131 7.31 7.38 -15.76
N ARG A 132 7.09 6.73 -16.91
CA ARG A 132 5.75 6.40 -17.41
C ARG A 132 5.02 5.45 -16.45
N LEU A 133 5.66 4.35 -16.04
CA LEU A 133 5.06 3.38 -15.12
C LEU A 133 4.77 3.99 -13.75
N ALA A 134 5.66 4.84 -13.24
CA ALA A 134 5.45 5.57 -11.99
C ALA A 134 4.24 6.52 -12.08
N ARG A 135 4.12 7.29 -13.17
CA ARG A 135 2.95 8.17 -13.40
C ARG A 135 1.65 7.37 -13.48
N GLU A 136 1.62 6.29 -14.24
CA GLU A 136 0.42 5.42 -14.33
C GLU A 136 0.02 4.90 -12.93
N ALA A 137 0.99 4.43 -12.13
CA ALA A 137 0.72 3.93 -10.78
C ALA A 137 0.16 5.02 -9.85
N GLN A 138 0.75 6.23 -9.89
CA GLN A 138 0.30 7.39 -9.13
C GLN A 138 -1.11 7.82 -9.55
N THR A 139 -1.37 7.96 -10.85
CA THR A 139 -2.69 8.34 -11.37
C THR A 139 -3.75 7.31 -10.99
N ARG A 140 -3.46 6.01 -11.12
CA ARG A 140 -4.38 4.94 -10.72
C ARG A 140 -4.70 5.01 -9.23
N MET A 141 -3.69 5.24 -8.39
CA MET A 141 -3.88 5.39 -6.94
C MET A 141 -4.79 6.59 -6.63
N LEU A 142 -4.53 7.75 -7.24
CA LEU A 142 -5.33 8.96 -7.04
C LEU A 142 -6.78 8.79 -7.50
N LEU A 143 -7.00 8.19 -8.67
CA LEU A 143 -8.36 7.90 -9.16
C LEU A 143 -9.12 6.98 -8.21
N ARG A 144 -8.46 5.94 -7.68
CA ARG A 144 -9.10 5.03 -6.72
C ARG A 144 -9.38 5.71 -5.38
N ALA A 145 -8.44 6.51 -4.88
CA ALA A 145 -8.62 7.25 -3.64
C ALA A 145 -9.75 8.29 -3.73
N LEU A 146 -9.85 9.03 -4.84
CA LEU A 146 -10.88 10.05 -5.05
C LEU A 146 -12.31 9.48 -5.03
N TYR A 147 -12.49 8.25 -5.52
CA TYR A 147 -13.78 7.58 -5.61
C TYR A 147 -13.98 6.47 -4.57
N SER A 148 -13.06 6.35 -3.60
CA SER A 148 -13.19 5.35 -2.54
C SER A 148 -14.26 5.78 -1.53
N SER A 149 -15.19 4.88 -1.21
CA SER A 149 -16.07 5.03 -0.04
C SER A 149 -15.34 4.82 1.30
N ASN A 150 -14.12 4.30 1.23
CA ASN A 150 -13.35 3.84 2.37
C ASN A 150 -12.16 4.80 2.59
N GLN A 151 -12.14 5.45 3.75
CA GLN A 151 -11.21 6.53 4.10
C GLN A 151 -9.91 6.05 4.75
N LEU A 152 -9.87 4.78 5.18
CA LEU A 152 -8.76 4.17 5.91
C LEU A 152 -7.92 3.21 5.06
N GLU A 153 -8.05 3.29 3.74
CA GLU A 153 -7.33 2.44 2.76
C GLU A 153 -6.05 3.08 2.22
#